data_AF-A0AAV6BYH9-F1
#
_entry.id   AF-A0AAV6BYH9-F1
#
_cell.length_a   1.000
_cell.length_b   1.000
_cell.length_c   1.000
_cell.angle_alpha   90.00
_cell.angle_beta   90.00
_cell.angle_gamma   90.00
#
_symmetry.space_group_name_H-M   'P 1'
#
loop_
_entity.id
_entity.type
_entity.pdbx_description
1 polymer ?
#
loop_
_entity_poly.entity_id
_entity_poly.type
_entity_poly.pdbx_seq_one_letter_code
_entity_poly.pdbx_strand_id
1 'polypeptide(L)'
;MRRTVHISGKIEPLFGALDENLRLLEDSLDVQATLEDRNLVIEGQRPQVERAARIIEEYNHLSRGGRALSGSEVKSLIRVATEDREIEPRRAIESDRARAFGKKNVTPKNASQRHYMEAIERHDMTFSIGPGGTGKTYLAVAMAVSALLTKQVNRIILARPAVEAGERLGFLPGTLQQKIDPYMRPLYDALYDMLDADKLERFLEKGIIEVAPLAFMRGRTLNDSFVILDEAQNTTSEQMKMFLTRLGFNSKAVITGDITQIDLPQGKKSGLVEALEVCEKIEGIGV
;
A
#
# COMPACT_ATOMS: atom_id res chain seq x y z
N MET A 1 -21.63 22.86 23.14
CA MET A 1 -22.65 21.85 22.75
C MET A 1 -22.34 20.59 23.54
N ARG A 2 -23.38 19.88 24.00
CA ARG A 2 -23.25 18.60 24.71
C ARG A 2 -23.96 17.53 23.89
N ARG A 3 -23.33 16.38 23.69
CA ARG A 3 -23.92 15.21 23.01
C ARG A 3 -23.54 13.95 23.76
N THR A 4 -24.49 13.04 23.91
CA THR A 4 -24.29 11.76 24.58
C THR A 4 -24.32 10.63 23.55
N VAL A 5 -23.34 9.74 23.59
CA VAL A 5 -23.26 8.56 22.71
C VAL A 5 -23.14 7.30 23.56
N HIS A 6 -24.05 6.34 23.34
CA HIS A 6 -24.05 5.07 24.05
C HIS A 6 -22.96 4.13 23.50
N ILE A 7 -22.14 3.53 24.36
CA ILE A 7 -21.10 2.57 24.00
C ILE A 7 -21.68 1.16 24.04
N SER A 8 -21.83 0.56 22.86
CA SER A 8 -22.28 -0.83 22.68
C SER A 8 -21.15 -1.87 22.68
N GLY A 9 -19.90 -1.45 22.48
CA GLY A 9 -18.71 -2.30 22.53
C GLY A 9 -18.12 -2.45 23.94
N LYS A 10 -16.93 -3.07 24.04
CA LYS A 10 -16.13 -3.06 25.27
C LYS A 10 -15.69 -1.62 25.59
N ILE A 11 -15.54 -1.27 26.87
CA ILE A 11 -15.15 0.11 27.23
C ILE A 11 -13.62 0.22 27.28
N GLU A 12 -12.95 -0.85 27.72
CA GLU A 12 -11.52 -0.87 27.97
C GLU A 12 -10.67 -0.51 26.74
N PRO A 13 -10.94 -1.03 25.52
CA PRO A 13 -10.17 -0.65 24.34
C PRO A 13 -10.40 0.80 23.90
N LEU A 14 -11.61 1.33 24.13
CA LEU A 14 -11.98 2.69 23.75
C LEU A 14 -11.18 3.72 24.56
N PHE A 15 -10.96 3.43 25.85
CA PHE A 15 -10.21 4.29 26.75
C PHE A 15 -8.71 4.05 26.61
N GLY A 16 -8.30 2.80 26.36
CA GLY A 16 -6.89 2.43 26.28
C GLY A 16 -6.23 2.35 27.66
N ALA A 17 -4.93 2.08 27.69
CA ALA A 17 -4.19 2.05 28.96
C ALA A 17 -4.08 3.46 29.53
N LEU A 18 -4.49 3.67 30.79
CA LEU A 18 -4.47 4.99 31.46
C LEU A 18 -5.21 6.08 30.67
N ASP A 19 -6.30 5.72 30.00
CA ASP A 19 -7.15 6.61 29.20
C ASP A 19 -6.44 7.26 28.00
N GLU A 20 -5.35 6.67 27.51
CA GLU A 20 -4.56 7.24 26.41
C GLU A 20 -5.34 7.53 25.13
N ASN A 21 -6.35 6.70 24.81
CA ASN A 21 -7.15 6.85 23.60
C ASN A 21 -8.22 7.92 23.79
N LEU A 22 -8.81 8.00 24.97
CA LEU A 22 -9.76 9.06 25.29
C LEU A 22 -9.07 10.42 25.24
N ARG A 23 -7.90 10.56 25.87
CA ARG A 23 -7.12 11.80 25.82
C ARG A 23 -6.71 12.17 24.41
N LEU A 24 -6.30 11.19 23.60
CA LEU A 24 -6.00 11.44 22.19
C LEU A 24 -7.20 12.00 21.42
N LEU A 25 -8.41 11.49 21.66
CA LEU A 25 -9.64 12.00 21.05
C LEU A 25 -9.93 13.44 21.50
N GLU A 26 -9.84 13.69 22.81
CA GLU A 26 -10.03 15.00 23.43
C GLU A 26 -9.06 16.04 22.87
N ASP A 27 -7.75 15.73 22.90
CA ASP A 27 -6.67 16.59 22.42
C ASP A 27 -6.79 16.86 20.90
N SER A 28 -7.17 15.84 20.12
CA SER A 28 -7.23 15.96 18.65
C SER A 28 -8.44 16.77 18.16
N LEU A 29 -9.53 16.80 18.93
CA LEU A 29 -10.77 17.46 18.54
C LEU A 29 -11.11 18.68 19.40
N ASP A 30 -10.31 19.00 20.42
CA ASP A 30 -10.59 20.08 21.37
C ASP A 30 -11.99 19.91 22.01
N VAL A 31 -12.23 18.71 22.54
CA VAL A 31 -13.47 18.33 23.24
C VAL A 31 -13.15 17.72 24.60
N GLN A 32 -14.13 17.75 25.51
CA GLN A 32 -14.08 17.00 26.77
C GLN A 32 -15.06 15.83 26.71
N ALA A 33 -14.65 14.67 27.20
CA ALA A 33 -15.44 13.45 27.17
C ALA A 33 -15.46 12.76 28.53
N THR A 34 -16.66 12.62 29.11
CA THR A 34 -16.87 12.00 30.42
C THR A 34 -17.69 10.72 30.27
N LEU A 35 -17.28 9.65 30.96
CA LEU A 35 -18.05 8.41 31.01
C LEU A 35 -19.09 8.47 32.13
N GLU A 36 -20.36 8.30 31.75
CA GLU A 36 -21.48 8.08 32.67
C GLU A 36 -22.06 6.68 32.38
N ASP A 37 -21.71 5.70 33.20
CA ASP A 37 -22.01 4.27 33.01
C ASP A 37 -21.48 3.70 31.67
N ARG A 38 -22.34 3.68 30.65
CA ARG A 38 -22.03 3.26 29.26
C ARG A 38 -22.25 4.38 28.26
N ASN A 39 -22.47 5.60 28.72
CA ASN A 39 -22.74 6.74 27.89
C ASN A 39 -21.54 7.68 27.94
N LEU A 40 -20.95 7.94 26.79
CA LEU A 40 -19.91 8.95 26.67
C LEU A 40 -20.58 10.30 26.43
N VAL A 41 -20.42 11.20 27.39
CA VAL A 41 -20.89 12.59 27.31
C VAL A 41 -19.76 13.43 26.73
N ILE A 42 -19.99 14.02 25.56
CA ILE A 42 -18.99 14.81 24.83
C ILE A 42 -19.42 16.28 24.82
N GLU A 43 -18.53 17.16 25.25
CA GLU A 43 -18.75 18.60 25.36
C GLU A 43 -17.68 19.39 24.59
N GLY A 44 -18.10 20.44 23.89
CA GLY A 44 -17.20 21.28 23.09
C GLY A 44 -17.92 22.09 22.01
N GLN A 45 -17.17 22.52 21.00
CA GLN A 45 -17.72 23.18 19.82
C GLN A 45 -18.50 22.19 18.94
N ARG A 46 -19.60 22.66 18.31
CA ARG A 46 -20.55 21.78 17.59
C ARG A 46 -19.90 20.90 16.49
N PRO A 47 -19.07 21.43 15.57
CA PRO A 47 -18.43 20.60 14.55
C PRO A 47 -17.56 19.48 15.12
N GLN A 48 -16.85 19.77 16.22
CA GLN A 48 -15.92 18.89 16.90
C GLN A 48 -16.67 17.80 17.67
N VAL A 49 -17.72 18.18 18.41
CA VAL A 49 -18.60 17.24 19.12
C VAL A 49 -19.29 16.29 18.14
N GLU A 50 -19.76 16.78 16.99
CA GLU A 50 -20.36 15.93 15.95
C GLU A 50 -19.33 14.99 15.30
N ARG A 51 -18.06 15.37 15.21
CA ARG A 51 -16.98 14.52 14.71
C ARG A 51 -16.58 13.45 15.73
N ALA A 52 -16.41 13.84 17.00
CA ALA A 52 -16.15 12.92 18.09
C ALA A 52 -17.27 11.88 18.23
N ALA A 53 -18.54 12.32 18.18
CA ALA A 53 -19.67 11.41 18.22
C ALA A 53 -19.67 10.39 17.08
N ARG A 54 -19.32 10.80 15.86
CA ARG A 54 -19.18 9.89 14.71
C ARG A 54 -18.10 8.83 14.92
N ILE A 55 -16.97 9.19 15.53
CA ILE A 55 -15.89 8.23 15.86
C ILE A 55 -16.40 7.16 16.84
N ILE A 56 -17.15 7.56 17.87
CA ILE A 56 -17.71 6.62 18.85
C ILE A 56 -18.82 5.75 18.24
N GLU A 57 -19.67 6.34 17.41
CA GLU A 57 -20.68 5.58 16.64
C GLU A 57 -20.02 4.54 15.73
N GLU A 58 -18.85 4.87 15.17
CA GLU A 58 -18.09 3.94 14.34
C GLU A 58 -17.46 2.81 15.15
N TYR A 59 -16.83 3.15 16.27
CA TYR A 59 -16.32 2.18 17.23
C TYR A 59 -17.39 1.16 17.64
N ASN A 60 -18.60 1.67 17.91
CA ASN A 60 -19.77 0.85 18.24
C ASN A 60 -20.17 -0.08 17.11
N HIS A 61 -20.24 0.44 15.88
CA HIS A 61 -20.59 -0.35 14.72
C HIS A 61 -19.61 -1.52 14.53
N LEU A 62 -18.31 -1.26 14.62
CA LEU A 62 -17.27 -2.28 14.46
C LEU A 62 -17.27 -3.31 15.59
N SER A 63 -17.68 -2.91 16.79
CA SER A 63 -17.82 -3.80 17.96
C SER A 63 -19.05 -4.72 17.86
N ARG A 64 -20.12 -4.33 17.14
CA ARG A 64 -21.35 -5.13 17.02
C ARG A 64 -21.19 -6.42 16.21
N GLY A 65 -20.14 -6.53 15.39
CA GLY A 65 -19.81 -7.75 14.64
C GLY A 65 -19.20 -8.88 15.50
N GLY A 66 -19.19 -8.76 16.83
CA GLY A 66 -18.57 -9.73 17.75
C GLY A 66 -17.05 -9.64 17.83
N ARG A 67 -16.44 -8.66 17.15
CA ARG A 67 -15.00 -8.40 17.16
C ARG A 67 -14.65 -7.43 18.29
N ALA A 68 -13.71 -7.82 19.16
CA ALA A 68 -13.12 -6.90 20.13
C ALA A 68 -11.96 -6.16 19.46
N LEU A 69 -12.09 -4.83 19.32
CA LEU A 69 -10.99 -3.98 18.88
C LEU A 69 -9.91 -3.92 19.97
N SER A 70 -8.64 -3.91 19.57
CA SER A 70 -7.52 -3.65 20.47
C SER A 70 -7.35 -2.15 20.71
N GLY A 71 -6.67 -1.76 21.79
CA GLY A 71 -6.40 -0.35 22.09
C GLY A 71 -5.63 0.35 20.97
N SER A 72 -4.73 -0.34 20.27
CA SER A 72 -4.02 0.24 19.12
C SER A 72 -4.91 0.46 17.91
N GLU A 73 -5.87 -0.44 17.65
CA GLU A 73 -6.84 -0.27 16.55
C GLU A 73 -7.76 0.93 16.80
N VAL A 74 -8.16 1.16 18.05
CA VAL A 74 -8.92 2.36 18.45
C VAL A 74 -8.08 3.62 18.28
N LYS A 75 -6.81 3.60 18.71
CA LYS A 75 -5.89 4.73 18.55
C LYS A 75 -5.76 5.16 17.09
N SER A 76 -5.64 4.19 16.19
CA SER A 76 -5.58 4.43 14.75
C SER A 76 -6.88 4.99 14.19
N LEU A 77 -8.04 4.48 14.61
CA LEU A 77 -9.34 5.02 14.23
C LEU A 77 -9.45 6.51 14.56
N ILE A 78 -9.05 6.88 15.77
CA ILE A 78 -9.10 8.27 16.23
C ILE A 78 -8.21 9.15 15.34
N ARG A 79 -6.96 8.74 15.08
CA ARG A 79 -6.02 9.51 14.25
C ARG A 79 -6.52 9.71 12.83
N VAL A 80 -7.01 8.67 12.17
CA VAL A 80 -7.48 8.79 10.78
C VAL A 80 -8.71 9.68 10.71
N ALA A 81 -9.64 9.51 11.65
CA ALA A 81 -10.85 10.30 11.70
C ALA A 81 -10.61 11.77 12.06
N THR A 82 -9.48 12.12 12.70
CA THR A 82 -9.12 13.50 13.04
C THR A 82 -8.29 14.19 11.96
N GLU A 83 -7.33 13.47 11.34
CA GLU A 83 -6.44 13.98 10.30
C GLU A 83 -7.13 14.20 8.95
N ASP A 84 -8.04 13.32 8.56
CA ASP A 84 -8.73 13.41 7.26
C ASP A 84 -10.22 13.68 7.42
N ARG A 85 -10.71 14.75 6.78
CA ARG A 85 -12.11 15.21 6.90
C ARG A 85 -13.06 14.49 5.96
N GLU A 86 -12.53 13.85 4.92
CA GLU A 86 -13.34 13.18 3.88
C GLU A 86 -13.36 11.65 4.00
N ILE A 87 -12.53 11.07 4.86
CA ILE A 87 -12.46 9.61 5.04
C ILE A 87 -13.52 9.14 6.05
N GLU A 88 -14.36 8.20 5.63
CA GLU A 88 -15.21 7.43 6.55
C GLU A 88 -14.32 6.62 7.52
N PRO A 89 -14.43 6.82 8.84
CA PRO A 89 -13.59 6.14 9.83
C PRO A 89 -13.68 4.59 9.77
N ARG A 90 -14.77 4.04 9.21
CA ARG A 90 -14.94 2.61 8.88
C ARG A 90 -13.75 2.04 8.11
N ARG A 91 -13.34 2.77 7.07
CA ARG A 91 -12.35 2.33 6.07
C ARG A 91 -10.94 2.33 6.66
N ALA A 92 -10.69 3.20 7.63
CA ALA A 92 -9.44 3.29 8.36
C ALA A 92 -9.12 2.02 9.16
N ILE A 93 -10.11 1.43 9.86
CA ILE A 93 -9.90 0.19 10.64
C ILE A 93 -9.80 -1.04 9.73
N GLU A 94 -10.50 -1.06 8.60
CA GLU A 94 -10.33 -2.14 7.62
C GLU A 94 -8.93 -2.12 6.96
N SER A 95 -8.35 -0.92 6.76
CA SER A 95 -7.01 -0.77 6.17
C SER A 95 -5.86 -0.89 7.18
N ASP A 96 -6.08 -0.60 8.47
CA ASP A 96 -5.10 -0.79 9.57
C ASP A 96 -5.00 -2.23 10.10
N ARG A 97 -5.66 -3.19 9.44
CA ARG A 97 -5.31 -4.60 9.67
C ARG A 97 -3.80 -4.72 9.56
N ALA A 98 -3.14 -5.17 10.63
CA ALA A 98 -1.85 -5.81 10.52
C ALA A 98 -2.02 -6.94 9.51
N ARG A 99 -1.71 -6.65 8.25
CA ARG A 99 -1.83 -7.59 7.16
C ARG A 99 -0.67 -8.55 7.37
N ALA A 100 -1.01 -9.81 7.64
CA ALA A 100 -0.02 -10.88 7.69
C ALA A 100 0.52 -11.08 6.27
N PHE A 101 1.61 -10.40 5.95
CA PHE A 101 2.32 -10.54 4.69
C PHE A 101 3.32 -11.68 4.82
N GLY A 102 2.81 -12.90 4.83
CA GLY A 102 3.63 -14.10 5.05
C GLY A 102 4.27 -14.10 6.44
N LYS A 103 5.60 -14.01 6.50
CA LYS A 103 6.39 -14.10 7.75
C LYS A 103 6.38 -12.82 8.59
N LYS A 104 6.15 -11.66 7.95
CA LYS A 104 6.31 -10.34 8.56
C LYS A 104 5.00 -9.56 8.48
N ASN A 105 4.59 -8.95 9.59
CA ASN A 105 3.49 -7.99 9.57
C ASN A 105 4.03 -6.66 9.04
N VAL A 106 3.60 -6.26 7.86
CA VAL A 106 3.91 -4.95 7.29
C VAL A 106 2.72 -4.05 7.56
N THR A 107 2.95 -2.96 8.27
CA THR A 107 1.94 -1.95 8.58
C THR A 107 2.36 -0.62 7.97
N PRO A 108 1.44 0.15 7.36
CA PRO A 108 1.76 1.49 6.89
C PRO A 108 2.23 2.35 8.06
N LYS A 109 3.32 3.11 7.86
CA LYS A 109 3.90 3.98 8.90
C LYS A 109 3.31 5.38 8.90
N ASN A 110 2.64 5.79 7.83
CA ASN A 110 2.03 7.11 7.66
C ASN A 110 0.79 7.02 6.75
N ALA A 111 0.04 8.13 6.69
CA ALA A 111 -1.18 8.24 5.90
C ALA A 111 -0.95 7.99 4.40
N SER A 112 0.14 8.49 3.82
CA SER A 112 0.46 8.28 2.40
C SER A 112 0.68 6.80 2.06
N GLN A 113 1.38 6.05 2.92
CA GLN A 113 1.56 4.61 2.76
C GLN A 113 0.24 3.85 2.89
N ARG A 114 -0.63 4.27 3.82
CA ARG A 114 -1.98 3.69 3.95
C ARG A 114 -2.81 3.94 2.69
N HIS A 115 -2.85 5.19 2.22
CA HIS A 115 -3.55 5.55 0.99
C HIS A 115 -3.04 4.76 -0.22
N TYR A 116 -1.73 4.63 -0.34
CA TYR A 116 -1.10 3.82 -1.40
C TYR A 116 -1.54 2.35 -1.34
N MET A 117 -1.52 1.73 -0.16
CA MET A 117 -1.95 0.35 0.00
C MET A 117 -3.45 0.16 -0.31
N GLU A 118 -4.30 1.14 0.05
CA GLU A 118 -5.72 1.12 -0.31
C GLU A 118 -5.93 1.31 -1.82
N ALA A 119 -5.12 2.17 -2.46
CA ALA A 119 -5.19 2.40 -3.90
C ALA A 119 -4.89 1.11 -4.68
N ILE A 120 -3.87 0.35 -4.28
CA ILE A 120 -3.55 -0.97 -4.86
C ILE A 120 -4.74 -1.95 -4.78
N GLU A 121 -5.48 -1.94 -3.66
CA GLU A 121 -6.61 -2.85 -3.48
C GLU A 121 -7.77 -2.48 -4.39
N ARG A 122 -8.06 -1.19 -4.53
CA ARG A 122 -9.24 -0.69 -5.25
C ARG A 122 -9.07 -0.64 -6.76
N HIS A 123 -7.85 -0.45 -7.24
CA HIS A 123 -7.59 -0.22 -8.66
C HIS A 123 -6.89 -1.43 -9.29
N ASP A 124 -7.17 -1.66 -10.57
CA ASP A 124 -6.46 -2.68 -11.35
C ASP A 124 -5.05 -2.21 -11.71
N MET A 125 -4.84 -0.89 -11.74
CA MET A 125 -3.54 -0.29 -11.95
C MET A 125 -3.29 0.84 -10.95
N THR A 126 -2.10 0.89 -10.37
CA THR A 126 -1.73 1.95 -9.43
C THR A 126 -0.34 2.47 -9.74
N PHE A 127 -0.22 3.77 -9.98
CA PHE A 127 1.05 4.47 -10.03
C PHE A 127 1.42 4.93 -8.62
N SER A 128 2.70 4.89 -8.29
CA SER A 128 3.21 5.40 -7.02
C SER A 128 4.51 6.13 -7.25
N ILE A 129 4.43 7.45 -7.10
CA ILE A 129 5.53 8.37 -7.37
C ILE A 129 6.03 8.95 -6.06
N GLY A 130 7.34 8.95 -5.85
CA GLY A 130 7.93 9.62 -4.72
C GLY A 130 9.40 9.32 -4.56
N PRO A 131 10.09 9.99 -3.63
CA PRO A 131 11.52 9.84 -3.45
C PRO A 131 11.91 8.42 -3.01
N GLY A 132 13.18 8.07 -3.21
CA GLY A 132 13.80 6.86 -2.65
C GLY A 132 13.58 6.74 -1.14
N GLY A 133 13.45 5.51 -0.63
CA GLY A 133 13.29 5.25 0.82
C GLY A 133 11.89 5.43 1.39
N THR A 134 10.90 5.83 0.61
CA THR A 134 9.49 5.99 1.03
C THR A 134 8.71 4.67 1.13
N GLY A 135 9.32 3.55 0.71
CA GLY A 135 8.75 2.21 0.84
C GLY A 135 7.81 1.77 -0.27
N LYS A 136 7.70 2.52 -1.38
CA LYS A 136 6.79 2.22 -2.52
C LYS A 136 6.92 0.77 -3.00
N THR A 137 8.11 0.39 -3.44
CA THR A 137 8.39 -0.96 -3.95
C THR A 137 8.19 -2.04 -2.88
N TYR A 138 8.63 -1.77 -1.65
CA TYR A 138 8.50 -2.72 -0.54
C TYR A 138 7.03 -3.03 -0.19
N LEU A 139 6.20 -1.98 -0.11
CA LEU A 139 4.76 -2.12 0.14
C LEU A 139 4.05 -2.79 -1.04
N ALA A 140 4.43 -2.48 -2.29
CA ALA A 140 3.91 -3.18 -3.46
C ALA A 140 4.19 -4.69 -3.39
N VAL A 141 5.44 -5.07 -3.09
CA VAL A 141 5.83 -6.49 -2.94
C VAL A 141 5.06 -7.15 -1.80
N ALA A 142 4.88 -6.48 -0.66
CA ALA A 142 4.04 -6.97 0.42
C ALA A 142 2.62 -7.28 -0.08
N MET A 143 1.98 -6.32 -0.74
CA MET A 143 0.64 -6.47 -1.31
C MET A 143 0.55 -7.63 -2.31
N ALA A 144 1.54 -7.79 -3.18
CA ALA A 144 1.61 -8.89 -4.13
C ALA A 144 1.71 -10.26 -3.42
N VAL A 145 2.56 -10.38 -2.40
CA VAL A 145 2.71 -11.60 -1.62
C VAL A 145 1.42 -11.95 -0.88
N SER A 146 0.74 -10.97 -0.28
CA SER A 146 -0.58 -11.20 0.34
C SER A 146 -1.59 -11.70 -0.68
N ALA A 147 -1.69 -11.07 -1.85
CA ALA A 147 -2.61 -11.48 -2.91
C ALA A 147 -2.34 -12.91 -3.38
N LEU A 148 -1.07 -13.30 -3.49
CA LEU A 148 -0.68 -14.67 -3.85
C LEU A 148 -1.04 -15.69 -2.74
N LEU A 149 -0.70 -15.38 -1.49
CA LEU A 149 -0.95 -16.28 -0.36
C LEU A 149 -2.44 -16.45 -0.06
N THR A 150 -3.23 -15.41 -0.29
CA THR A 150 -4.70 -15.44 -0.18
C THR A 150 -5.41 -15.93 -1.44
N LYS A 151 -4.65 -16.37 -2.46
CA LYS A 151 -5.14 -16.92 -3.73
C LYS A 151 -6.02 -15.96 -4.55
N GLN A 152 -5.83 -14.66 -4.38
CA GLN A 152 -6.45 -13.65 -5.24
C GLN A 152 -5.80 -13.63 -6.63
N VAL A 153 -4.49 -13.89 -6.68
CA VAL A 153 -3.73 -14.10 -7.91
C VAL A 153 -2.98 -15.43 -7.86
N ASN A 154 -2.62 -15.95 -9.02
CA ASN A 154 -1.86 -17.19 -9.14
C ASN A 154 -0.36 -16.95 -9.29
N ARG A 155 0.05 -15.74 -9.71
CA ARG A 155 1.45 -15.42 -10.01
C ARG A 155 1.81 -13.99 -9.57
N ILE A 156 3.08 -13.79 -9.24
CA ILE A 156 3.70 -12.46 -9.05
C ILE A 156 4.78 -12.28 -10.12
N ILE A 157 4.78 -11.12 -10.77
CA ILE A 157 5.80 -10.76 -11.75
C ILE A 157 6.40 -9.43 -11.34
N LEU A 158 7.69 -9.42 -10.99
CA LEU A 158 8.45 -8.23 -10.68
C LEU A 158 9.34 -7.90 -11.87
N ALA A 159 9.09 -6.75 -12.47
CA ALA A 159 9.82 -6.24 -13.62
C ALA A 159 10.56 -4.95 -13.25
N ARG A 160 11.76 -4.77 -13.79
CA ARG A 160 12.52 -3.52 -13.68
C ARG A 160 13.21 -3.25 -15.02
N PRO A 161 13.25 -2.01 -15.52
CA PRO A 161 13.97 -1.69 -16.75
C PRO A 161 15.46 -1.89 -16.52
N ALA A 162 16.13 -2.51 -17.48
CA ALA A 162 17.59 -2.53 -17.50
C ALA A 162 18.07 -1.16 -17.96
N VAL A 163 18.68 -0.42 -17.04
CA VAL A 163 19.26 0.89 -17.31
C VAL A 163 20.75 0.76 -17.19
N GLU A 164 21.47 1.16 -18.24
CA GLU A 164 22.92 1.21 -18.23
C GLU A 164 23.35 2.42 -17.39
N ALA A 165 23.31 2.28 -16.07
CA ALA A 165 23.86 3.27 -15.14
C ALA A 165 25.39 3.26 -15.25
N GLY A 166 25.93 4.04 -16.18
CA GLY A 166 27.36 4.34 -16.30
C GLY A 166 28.24 3.29 -17.00
N GLU A 167 27.95 1.99 -16.85
CA GLU A 167 28.67 0.90 -17.54
C GLU A 167 27.72 0.17 -18.50
N ARG A 168 28.13 -0.06 -19.75
CA ARG A 168 27.29 -0.87 -20.67
C ARG A 168 27.23 -2.28 -20.11
N LEU A 169 26.03 -2.86 -20.01
CA LEU A 169 25.82 -4.25 -19.57
C LEU A 169 26.65 -5.25 -20.40
N GLY A 170 27.11 -4.86 -21.59
CA GLY A 170 28.06 -5.62 -22.41
C GLY A 170 29.43 -5.88 -21.75
N PHE A 171 29.92 -5.04 -20.82
CA PHE A 171 31.31 -5.07 -20.35
C PHE A 171 31.55 -5.79 -19.01
N LEU A 172 30.52 -6.06 -18.20
CA LEU A 172 30.71 -6.86 -16.98
C LEU A 172 31.05 -8.32 -17.36
N PRO A 173 32.00 -9.01 -16.70
CA PRO A 173 32.28 -10.42 -16.96
C PRO A 173 31.11 -11.30 -16.49
N GLY A 174 30.86 -12.43 -17.17
CA GLY A 174 29.83 -13.41 -16.81
C GLY A 174 28.64 -13.51 -17.76
N THR A 175 27.68 -14.39 -17.43
CA THR A 175 26.45 -14.61 -18.19
C THR A 175 25.53 -13.39 -18.10
N LEU A 176 24.65 -13.18 -19.09
CA LEU A 176 23.69 -12.05 -19.09
C LEU A 176 22.88 -11.98 -17.78
N GLN A 177 22.54 -13.14 -17.21
CA GLN A 177 21.83 -13.26 -15.94
C GLN A 177 22.66 -12.69 -14.78
N GLN A 178 23.93 -13.10 -14.65
CA GLN A 178 24.84 -12.61 -13.61
C GLN A 178 25.07 -11.10 -13.65
N LYS A 179 24.92 -10.48 -14.83
CA LYS A 179 25.05 -9.03 -14.99
C LYS A 179 23.78 -8.27 -14.58
N ILE A 180 22.62 -8.91 -14.67
CA ILE A 180 21.32 -8.30 -14.35
C ILE A 180 20.96 -8.51 -12.88
N ASP A 181 21.37 -9.63 -12.30
CA ASP A 181 21.06 -10.01 -10.91
C ASP A 181 21.34 -8.89 -9.87
N PRO A 182 22.43 -8.11 -9.94
CA PRO A 182 22.66 -7.00 -9.02
C PRO A 182 21.55 -5.95 -9.04
N TYR A 183 21.00 -5.63 -10.21
CA TYR A 183 19.91 -4.65 -10.37
C TYR A 183 18.57 -5.17 -9.84
N MET A 184 18.37 -6.48 -9.86
CA MET A 184 17.15 -7.12 -9.36
C MET A 184 17.24 -7.43 -7.86
N ARG A 185 18.43 -7.35 -7.26
CA ARG A 185 18.68 -7.72 -5.86
C ARG A 185 17.71 -7.08 -4.86
N PRO A 186 17.36 -5.77 -4.95
CA PRO A 186 16.41 -5.18 -4.01
C PRO A 186 15.01 -5.84 -4.03
N LEU A 187 14.59 -6.36 -5.19
CA LEU A 187 13.31 -7.07 -5.34
C LEU A 187 13.38 -8.46 -4.67
N TYR A 188 14.50 -9.17 -4.84
CA TYR A 188 14.73 -10.43 -4.14
C TYR A 188 14.78 -10.24 -2.63
N ASP A 189 15.51 -9.24 -2.14
CA ASP A 189 15.62 -8.96 -0.71
C ASP A 189 14.24 -8.64 -0.11
N ALA A 190 13.40 -7.86 -0.82
CA ALA A 190 12.02 -7.61 -0.40
C ALA A 190 11.15 -8.88 -0.35
N LEU A 191 11.37 -9.85 -1.24
CA LEU A 191 10.67 -11.13 -1.21
C LEU A 191 11.12 -12.03 -0.05
N TYR A 192 12.43 -12.11 0.21
CA TYR A 192 12.99 -12.85 1.36
C TYR A 192 12.52 -12.29 2.70
N ASP A 193 12.22 -11.00 2.75
CA ASP A 193 11.62 -10.35 3.92
C ASP A 193 10.19 -10.83 4.22
N MET A 194 9.45 -11.30 3.21
CA MET A 194 8.03 -11.65 3.29
C MET A 194 7.81 -13.17 3.31
N LEU A 195 8.70 -13.96 2.71
CA LEU A 195 8.58 -15.39 2.53
C LEU A 195 9.79 -16.13 3.11
N ASP A 196 9.57 -17.31 3.68
CA ASP A 196 10.68 -18.20 4.04
C ASP A 196 11.46 -18.62 2.78
N ALA A 197 12.79 -18.74 2.93
CA ALA A 197 13.72 -19.02 1.83
C ALA A 197 13.30 -20.24 1.00
N ASP A 198 13.08 -21.39 1.65
CA ASP A 198 12.66 -22.63 0.97
C ASP A 198 11.36 -22.46 0.16
N LYS A 199 10.44 -21.62 0.64
CA LYS A 199 9.16 -21.37 -0.03
C LYS A 199 9.35 -20.44 -1.23
N LEU A 200 10.15 -19.39 -1.07
CA LEU A 200 10.47 -18.46 -2.14
C LEU A 200 11.22 -19.17 -3.27
N GLU A 201 12.23 -19.98 -2.96
CA GLU A 201 12.98 -20.78 -3.95
C GLU A 201 12.04 -21.68 -4.76
N ARG A 202 11.15 -22.42 -4.09
CA ARG A 202 10.13 -23.24 -4.78
C ARG A 202 9.19 -22.41 -5.66
N PHE A 203 8.82 -21.21 -5.25
CA PHE A 203 7.96 -20.32 -6.04
C PHE A 203 8.70 -19.77 -7.26
N LEU A 204 9.97 -19.43 -7.13
CA LEU A 204 10.83 -19.00 -8.25
C LEU A 204 11.04 -20.14 -9.25
N GLU A 205 11.41 -21.35 -8.78
CA GLU A 205 11.62 -22.52 -9.63
C GLU A 205 10.37 -22.91 -10.43
N LYS A 206 9.19 -22.78 -9.82
CA LYS A 206 7.89 -23.08 -10.47
C LYS A 206 7.38 -21.94 -11.34
N GLY A 207 8.04 -20.78 -11.36
CA GLY A 207 7.56 -19.58 -12.05
C GLY A 207 6.27 -19.00 -11.48
N ILE A 208 5.97 -19.28 -10.20
CA ILE A 208 4.87 -18.65 -9.46
C ILE A 208 5.25 -17.20 -9.13
N ILE A 209 6.51 -16.99 -8.74
CA ILE A 209 7.11 -15.67 -8.63
C ILE A 209 8.17 -15.57 -9.71
N GLU A 210 8.15 -14.49 -10.48
CA GLU A 210 9.12 -14.21 -11.53
C GLU A 210 9.75 -12.84 -11.27
N VAL A 211 11.09 -12.76 -11.27
CA VAL A 211 11.82 -11.50 -11.22
C VAL A 211 12.63 -11.40 -12.50
N ALA A 212 12.28 -10.45 -13.37
CA ALA A 212 12.80 -10.41 -14.73
C ALA A 212 13.00 -8.98 -15.26
N PRO A 213 13.87 -8.78 -16.26
CA PRO A 213 13.95 -7.50 -16.96
C PRO A 213 12.63 -7.16 -17.66
N LEU A 214 12.32 -5.86 -17.75
CA LEU A 214 11.12 -5.39 -18.46
C LEU A 214 10.99 -5.94 -19.90
N ALA A 215 12.11 -6.16 -20.59
CA ALA A 215 12.12 -6.71 -21.95
C ALA A 215 11.43 -8.08 -22.08
N PHE A 216 11.38 -8.87 -20.99
CA PHE A 216 10.77 -10.20 -20.96
C PHE A 216 9.23 -10.12 -20.92
N MET A 217 8.66 -8.93 -20.73
CA MET A 217 7.21 -8.71 -20.76
C MET A 217 6.65 -8.62 -22.19
N ARG A 218 7.52 -8.44 -23.19
CA ARG A 218 7.11 -8.29 -24.59
C ARG A 218 6.36 -9.53 -25.08
N GLY A 219 5.22 -9.32 -25.71
CA GLY A 219 4.41 -10.39 -26.30
C GLY A 219 3.63 -11.24 -25.29
N ARG A 220 3.66 -10.91 -24.00
CA ARG A 220 2.90 -11.63 -22.97
C ARG A 220 1.52 -11.01 -22.77
N THR A 221 0.61 -11.83 -22.27
CA THR A 221 -0.62 -11.38 -21.61
C THR A 221 -0.58 -11.89 -20.18
N LEU A 222 -0.65 -10.96 -19.24
CA LEU A 222 -0.45 -11.23 -17.82
C LEU A 222 -1.81 -11.39 -17.17
N ASN A 223 -2.36 -12.61 -17.22
CA ASN A 223 -3.60 -13.00 -16.54
C ASN A 223 -3.32 -13.62 -15.17
N ASP A 224 -4.28 -13.46 -14.25
CA ASP A 224 -4.26 -13.98 -12.88
C ASP A 224 -2.95 -13.64 -12.15
N SER A 225 -2.48 -12.42 -12.32
CA SER A 225 -1.13 -12.01 -11.91
C SER A 225 -1.11 -10.67 -11.19
N PHE A 226 -0.24 -10.56 -10.20
CA PHE A 226 0.14 -9.29 -9.60
C PHE A 226 1.49 -8.86 -10.19
N VAL A 227 1.48 -7.76 -10.94
CA VAL A 227 2.63 -7.29 -11.71
C VAL A 227 3.15 -6.00 -11.08
N ILE A 228 4.45 -5.93 -10.83
CA ILE A 228 5.11 -4.72 -10.32
C ILE A 228 6.16 -4.29 -11.33
N LEU A 229 6.08 -3.04 -11.78
CA LEU A 229 7.13 -2.39 -12.54
C LEU A 229 7.87 -1.40 -11.63
N ASP A 230 9.07 -1.77 -11.22
CA ASP A 230 9.93 -0.95 -10.36
C ASP A 230 10.89 -0.06 -11.17
N GLU A 231 11.32 1.05 -10.59
CA GLU A 231 12.11 2.12 -11.26
C GLU A 231 11.53 2.55 -12.61
N ALA A 232 10.22 2.71 -12.67
CA ALA A 232 9.50 3.00 -13.90
C ALA A 232 9.92 4.32 -14.56
N GLN A 233 10.53 5.24 -13.82
CA GLN A 233 11.05 6.51 -14.36
C GLN A 233 12.10 6.27 -15.45
N ASN A 234 12.76 5.11 -15.41
CA ASN A 234 13.78 4.71 -16.36
C ASN A 234 13.24 3.91 -17.56
N THR A 235 11.94 3.98 -17.82
CA THR A 235 11.34 3.43 -19.03
C THR A 235 11.21 4.48 -20.11
N THR A 236 11.36 4.08 -21.38
CA THR A 236 10.92 4.92 -22.51
C THR A 236 9.40 4.85 -22.68
N SER A 237 8.82 5.80 -23.43
CA SER A 237 7.39 5.78 -23.80
C SER A 237 6.96 4.46 -24.44
N GLU A 238 7.79 3.91 -25.32
CA GLU A 238 7.53 2.62 -25.97
C GLU A 238 7.52 1.46 -24.98
N GLN A 239 8.46 1.44 -24.03
CA GLN A 239 8.54 0.41 -22.99
C GLN A 239 7.36 0.50 -22.02
N MET A 240 6.99 1.70 -21.60
CA MET A 240 5.83 1.92 -20.75
C MET A 240 4.54 1.50 -21.45
N LYS A 241 4.30 1.95 -22.69
CA LYS A 241 3.14 1.51 -23.49
C LYS A 241 3.13 0.00 -23.70
N MET A 242 4.30 -0.60 -23.96
CA MET A 242 4.43 -2.05 -24.07
C MET A 242 3.95 -2.73 -22.79
N PHE A 243 4.42 -2.28 -21.62
CA PHE A 243 4.05 -2.81 -20.31
C PHE A 243 2.57 -2.67 -19.99
N LEU A 244 2.02 -1.44 -20.08
CA LEU A 244 0.64 -1.13 -19.71
C LEU A 244 -0.37 -1.96 -20.52
N THR A 245 -0.04 -2.29 -21.77
CA THR A 245 -0.89 -3.11 -22.65
C THR A 245 -0.73 -4.62 -22.46
N ARG A 246 0.09 -5.09 -21.52
CA ARG A 246 0.20 -6.54 -21.21
C ARG A 246 -0.77 -6.99 -20.11
N LEU A 247 -1.35 -6.07 -19.35
CA LEU A 247 -2.23 -6.41 -18.24
C LEU A 247 -3.47 -7.14 -18.76
N GLY A 248 -3.70 -8.35 -18.24
CA GLY A 248 -4.81 -9.21 -18.62
C GLY A 248 -5.92 -9.23 -17.58
N PHE A 249 -6.81 -10.21 -17.70
CA PHE A 249 -7.93 -10.38 -16.77
C PHE A 249 -7.46 -10.78 -15.38
N ASN A 250 -8.26 -10.40 -14.37
CA ASN A 250 -8.04 -10.74 -12.96
C ASN A 250 -6.59 -10.46 -12.49
N SER A 251 -6.05 -9.32 -12.94
CA SER A 251 -4.66 -8.96 -12.68
C SER A 251 -4.57 -7.53 -12.17
N LYS A 252 -3.55 -7.30 -11.35
CA LYS A 252 -3.23 -5.98 -10.81
C LYS A 252 -1.84 -5.55 -11.25
N ALA A 253 -1.67 -4.28 -11.55
CA ALA A 253 -0.38 -3.68 -11.89
C ALA A 253 -0.04 -2.55 -10.92
N VAL A 254 1.19 -2.55 -10.40
CA VAL A 254 1.72 -1.45 -9.60
C VAL A 254 2.98 -0.91 -10.26
N ILE A 255 2.99 0.37 -10.58
CA ILE A 255 4.09 1.05 -11.25
C ILE A 255 4.73 2.00 -10.26
N THR A 256 5.96 1.71 -9.82
CA THR A 256 6.69 2.51 -8.84
C THR A 256 7.82 3.29 -9.50
N GLY A 257 8.02 4.54 -9.10
CA GLY A 257 9.14 5.32 -9.61
C GLY A 257 9.41 6.62 -8.86
N ASP A 258 10.54 7.23 -9.19
CA ASP A 258 10.97 8.53 -8.69
C ASP A 258 11.32 9.44 -9.87
N ILE A 259 10.44 10.38 -10.19
CA ILE A 259 10.63 11.30 -11.33
C ILE A 259 11.85 12.23 -11.17
N THR A 260 12.44 12.31 -9.97
CA THR A 260 13.67 13.08 -9.73
C THR A 260 14.95 12.29 -10.06
N GLN A 261 14.85 10.97 -10.27
CA GLN A 261 15.98 10.06 -10.52
C GLN A 261 15.86 9.39 -11.89
N ILE A 262 15.75 10.20 -12.95
CA ILE A 262 15.68 9.70 -14.34
C ILE A 262 17.10 9.51 -14.89
N ASP A 263 17.46 8.25 -15.14
CA ASP A 263 18.76 7.80 -15.67
C ASP A 263 18.74 7.53 -17.19
N LEU A 264 17.71 8.04 -17.89
CA LEU A 264 17.59 7.87 -19.34
C LEU A 264 18.63 8.73 -20.10
N PRO A 265 19.11 8.27 -21.27
CA PRO A 265 19.97 9.08 -22.13
C PRO A 265 19.37 10.45 -22.45
N GLN A 266 20.23 11.47 -22.49
CA GLN A 266 19.84 12.86 -22.70
C GLN A 266 18.93 13.02 -23.94
N GLY A 267 17.81 13.71 -23.77
CA GLY A 267 16.82 13.96 -24.83
C GLY A 267 15.71 12.92 -24.95
N LYS A 268 15.77 11.80 -24.20
CA LYS A 268 14.63 10.87 -24.10
C LYS A 268 13.68 11.29 -22.98
N LYS A 269 12.39 11.34 -23.29
CA LYS A 269 11.33 11.51 -22.30
C LYS A 269 11.11 10.20 -21.54
N SER A 270 10.79 10.33 -20.25
CA SER A 270 10.40 9.20 -19.40
C SER A 270 8.98 8.76 -19.76
N GLY A 271 8.82 7.47 -20.03
CA GLY A 271 7.52 6.85 -20.27
C GLY A 271 6.61 6.92 -19.05
N LEU A 272 7.16 6.95 -17.83
CA LEU A 272 6.38 7.15 -16.61
C LEU A 272 5.70 8.52 -16.58
N VAL A 273 6.45 9.58 -16.89
CA VAL A 273 5.92 10.95 -16.89
C VAL A 273 4.81 11.08 -17.93
N GLU A 274 5.02 10.57 -19.14
CA GLU A 274 3.98 10.59 -20.19
C GLU A 274 2.77 9.71 -19.82
N ALA A 275 2.97 8.56 -19.19
CA ALA A 275 1.88 7.70 -18.77
C ALA A 275 1.01 8.36 -17.70
N LEU A 276 1.60 9.09 -16.75
CA LEU A 276 0.84 9.83 -15.74
C LEU A 276 -0.10 10.86 -16.39
N GLU A 277 0.39 11.65 -17.36
CA GLU A 277 -0.42 12.65 -18.08
C GLU A 277 -1.61 12.03 -18.82
N VAL A 278 -1.47 10.80 -19.32
CA VAL A 278 -2.49 10.09 -20.09
C VAL A 278 -3.45 9.31 -19.19
N CYS A 279 -2.93 8.63 -18.17
CA CYS A 279 -3.66 7.67 -17.35
C CYS A 279 -4.45 8.31 -16.20
N GLU A 280 -4.13 9.54 -15.78
CA GLU A 280 -4.85 10.26 -14.71
C GLU A 280 -6.37 10.40 -14.98
N LYS A 281 -6.79 10.26 -16.25
CA LYS A 281 -8.19 10.41 -16.68
C LYS A 281 -8.94 9.09 -16.86
N ILE A 282 -8.31 7.96 -16.57
CA ILE A 282 -8.86 6.63 -16.85
C ILE A 282 -9.41 6.01 -15.57
N GLU A 283 -10.70 5.65 -15.59
CA GLU A 283 -11.34 4.93 -14.48
C GLU A 283 -10.66 3.57 -14.25
N GLY A 284 -10.43 3.21 -12.99
CA GLY A 284 -9.72 1.98 -12.61
C GLY A 284 -8.20 2.11 -12.49
N ILE A 285 -7.64 3.31 -12.73
CA ILE A 285 -6.24 3.65 -12.47
C ILE A 285 -6.14 4.60 -11.26
N GLY A 286 -5.38 4.21 -10.24
CA GLY A 286 -4.99 5.08 -9.13
C GLY A 286 -3.61 5.69 -9.34
N VAL A 287 -3.38 6.90 -8.82
CA VAL A 287 -2.08 7.61 -8.81
C VAL A 287 -1.77 8.09 -7.41
#